data_AF-A0A957FM69-F1
#
_entry.id   AF-A0A957FM69-F1
#
_cell.length_a   1.000
_cell.length_b   1.000
_cell.length_c   1.000
_cell.angle_alpha   90.00
_cell.angle_beta   90.00
_cell.angle_gamma   90.00
#
_symmetry.space_group_name_H-M   'P 1'
#
loop_
_entity.id
_entity.type
_entity.pdbx_description
1 polymer ?
#
loop_
_entity_poly.entity_id
_entity_poly.type
_entity_poly.pdbx_seq_one_letter_code
_entity_poly.pdbx_strand_id
1 'polypeptide(L)'
;MKRITIVSPFILLVAFLLVSFFTGVVVSAAQTEPAAYPIRLQAATFTPAVGETAILPDNLRIVASPDVQSGYYIVQFVGVVEPEWLNLMADAGAEVLAYIPENAFKVRMTPAVAQQVTQLEVVAWVGIFEPAFKISPSINLEEPGLLRILV
;
A
#
# COMPACT_ATOMS: atom_id res chain seq x y z
N MET A 1 -44.23 -24.55 -65.09
CA MET A 1 -44.93 -24.75 -63.80
C MET A 1 -43.92 -25.28 -62.77
N LYS A 2 -43.77 -24.53 -61.67
CA LYS A 2 -42.94 -24.68 -60.45
C LYS A 2 -41.74 -25.66 -60.43
N ARG A 3 -40.53 -25.08 -60.36
CA ARG A 3 -39.28 -25.70 -59.91
C ARG A 3 -39.31 -25.86 -58.38
N ILE A 4 -39.14 -27.07 -57.86
CA ILE A 4 -38.98 -27.35 -56.43
C ILE A 4 -37.50 -27.64 -56.21
N THR A 5 -36.77 -26.67 -55.66
CA THR A 5 -35.38 -26.81 -55.27
C THR A 5 -35.32 -27.64 -53.99
N ILE A 6 -34.73 -28.83 -54.07
CA ILE A 6 -34.33 -29.64 -52.91
C ILE A 6 -33.19 -28.89 -52.21
N VAL A 7 -33.51 -28.18 -51.13
CA VAL A 7 -32.49 -27.61 -50.25
C VAL A 7 -32.09 -28.71 -49.26
N SER A 8 -30.88 -29.22 -49.44
CA SER A 8 -30.32 -30.35 -48.70
C SER A 8 -30.32 -30.11 -47.18
N PRO A 9 -30.73 -31.10 -46.35
CA PRO A 9 -30.78 -30.95 -44.89
C PRO A 9 -29.38 -30.86 -44.22
N PHE A 10 -28.31 -30.93 -45.00
CA PHE A 10 -26.93 -30.95 -44.51
C PHE A 10 -26.42 -29.58 -44.00
N ILE A 11 -27.10 -28.48 -44.36
CA ILE A 11 -26.65 -27.12 -44.00
C ILE A 11 -27.06 -26.74 -42.56
N LEU A 12 -28.07 -27.39 -41.97
CA LEU A 12 -28.49 -27.10 -40.60
C LEU A 12 -27.60 -27.74 -39.51
N LEU A 13 -26.79 -28.76 -39.86
CA LEU A 13 -25.88 -29.38 -38.89
C LEU A 13 -24.55 -28.63 -38.73
N VAL A 14 -24.17 -27.82 -39.72
CA VAL A 14 -22.91 -27.04 -39.68
C VAL A 14 -23.08 -25.74 -38.89
N ALA A 15 -24.30 -25.18 -38.82
CA ALA A 15 -24.56 -23.94 -38.11
C ALA A 15 -24.57 -24.06 -36.58
N PHE A 16 -24.71 -25.27 -36.02
CA PHE A 16 -24.68 -25.49 -34.57
C PHE A 16 -23.26 -25.77 -34.04
N LEU A 17 -22.25 -25.88 -34.91
CA LEU A 17 -20.87 -26.22 -34.57
C LEU A 17 -19.92 -25.00 -34.52
N LEU A 18 -20.48 -23.79 -34.51
CA LEU A 18 -19.71 -22.53 -34.47
C LEU A 18 -19.95 -21.67 -33.21
N VAL A 19 -20.56 -22.22 -32.16
CA VAL A 19 -20.78 -21.50 -30.88
C VAL A 19 -19.93 -22.04 -29.72
N SER A 20 -19.12 -23.08 -29.94
CA SER A 20 -18.39 -23.73 -28.83
C SER A 20 -16.91 -23.35 -28.70
N PHE A 21 -16.41 -22.39 -29.48
CA PHE A 21 -14.99 -21.99 -29.46
C PHE A 21 -14.71 -20.62 -28.83
N PHE A 22 -15.55 -20.21 -27.89
CA PHE A 22 -15.15 -19.22 -26.88
C PHE A 22 -15.12 -19.92 -25.51
N THR A 23 -14.24 -20.92 -25.37
CA THR A 23 -13.63 -21.19 -24.06
C THR A 23 -12.84 -19.94 -23.72
N GLY A 24 -13.50 -18.99 -23.05
CA GLY A 24 -12.83 -17.85 -22.47
C GLY A 24 -11.71 -18.40 -21.62
N VAL A 25 -10.47 -18.19 -22.06
CA VAL A 25 -9.34 -18.23 -21.13
C VAL A 25 -9.64 -17.07 -20.19
N VAL A 26 -10.30 -17.39 -19.07
CA VAL A 26 -10.15 -16.59 -17.87
C VAL A 26 -8.67 -16.73 -17.53
N VAL A 27 -7.88 -15.82 -18.09
CA VAL A 27 -6.58 -15.51 -17.53
C VAL A 27 -6.93 -15.08 -16.12
N SER A 28 -6.78 -15.99 -15.18
CA SER A 28 -6.76 -15.65 -13.78
C SER A 28 -5.60 -14.68 -13.69
N ALA A 29 -5.90 -13.38 -13.73
CA ALA A 29 -5.00 -12.40 -13.18
C ALA A 29 -4.76 -12.95 -11.79
N ALA A 30 -3.57 -13.50 -11.55
CA ALA A 30 -3.16 -13.88 -10.22
C ALA A 30 -3.55 -12.68 -9.37
N GLN A 31 -4.58 -12.86 -8.55
CA GLN A 31 -4.94 -11.84 -7.59
C GLN A 31 -3.68 -11.77 -6.77
N THR A 32 -2.85 -10.76 -7.04
CA THR A 32 -1.77 -10.37 -6.17
C THR A 32 -2.51 -9.92 -4.92
N GLU A 33 -2.88 -10.90 -4.11
CA GLU A 33 -3.33 -10.68 -2.75
C GLU A 33 -2.20 -9.83 -2.19
N PRO A 34 -2.46 -8.55 -1.88
CA PRO A 34 -1.39 -7.63 -1.52
C PRO A 34 -0.66 -8.28 -0.37
N ALA A 35 0.58 -8.70 -0.63
CA ALA A 35 1.33 -9.44 0.35
C ALA A 35 1.40 -8.57 1.60
N ALA A 36 0.85 -9.06 2.70
CA ALA A 36 0.68 -8.31 3.92
C ALA A 36 2.03 -8.20 4.63
N TYR A 37 2.87 -7.30 4.14
CA TYR A 37 4.21 -7.12 4.67
C TYR A 37 4.17 -6.30 5.98
N PRO A 38 4.84 -6.75 7.05
CA PRO A 38 4.87 -6.01 8.30
C PRO A 38 5.80 -4.80 8.18
N ILE A 39 5.41 -3.68 8.76
CA ILE A 39 6.33 -2.56 8.99
C ILE A 39 7.19 -2.91 10.19
N ARG A 40 8.51 -2.89 10.02
CA ARG A 40 9.49 -3.24 11.05
C ARG A 40 10.30 -2.02 11.47
N LEU A 41 10.07 -1.57 12.69
CA LEU A 41 10.85 -0.55 13.37
C LEU A 41 11.53 -1.17 14.58
N GLN A 42 12.58 -0.54 15.11
CA GLN A 42 13.21 -1.02 16.35
C GLN A 42 12.22 -1.03 17.53
N ALA A 43 11.34 -0.04 17.60
CA ALA A 43 10.38 0.12 18.68
C ALA A 43 9.09 -0.70 18.50
N ALA A 44 8.76 -1.13 17.27
CA ALA A 44 7.48 -1.78 16.98
C ALA A 44 7.52 -2.59 15.68
N THR A 45 6.71 -3.65 15.61
CA THR A 45 6.37 -4.35 14.37
C THR A 45 4.86 -4.48 14.29
N PHE A 46 4.25 -4.19 13.14
CA PHE A 46 2.81 -4.27 12.91
C PHE A 46 2.50 -4.40 11.41
N THR A 47 1.31 -4.89 11.06
CA THR A 47 0.90 -5.20 9.69
C THR A 47 -0.32 -4.38 9.26
N PRO A 48 -0.12 -3.18 8.66
CA PRO A 48 -1.23 -2.30 8.33
C PRO A 48 -2.25 -2.90 7.36
N ALA A 49 -1.79 -3.78 6.45
CA ALA A 49 -2.63 -4.41 5.43
C ALA A 49 -3.80 -5.23 6.01
N VAL A 50 -3.68 -5.71 7.25
CA VAL A 50 -4.76 -6.44 7.96
C VAL A 50 -5.44 -5.61 9.04
N GLY A 51 -5.20 -4.29 9.06
CA GLY A 51 -5.75 -3.37 10.05
C GLY A 51 -5.04 -3.38 11.41
N GLU A 52 -3.87 -4.02 11.51
CA GLU A 52 -3.06 -4.00 12.71
C GLU A 52 -2.39 -2.62 12.88
N THR A 53 -2.36 -2.11 14.11
CA THR A 53 -1.71 -0.86 14.47
C THR A 53 -0.63 -1.08 15.52
N ALA A 54 0.44 -0.28 15.50
CA ALA A 54 1.47 -0.33 16.53
C ALA A 54 0.90 -0.09 17.94
N ILE A 55 1.28 -0.96 18.89
CA ILE A 55 1.00 -0.78 20.31
C ILE A 55 2.02 0.23 20.84
N LEU A 56 1.55 1.43 21.20
CA LEU A 56 2.38 2.54 21.64
C LEU A 56 1.76 3.20 22.87
N PRO A 57 2.56 3.73 23.81
CA PRO A 57 2.05 4.54 24.91
C PRO A 57 1.28 5.77 24.41
N ASP A 58 0.14 6.08 25.02
CA ASP A 58 -0.73 7.18 24.59
C ASP A 58 -0.05 8.55 24.69
N ASN A 59 0.84 8.74 25.68
CA ASN A 59 1.62 9.96 25.87
C ASN A 59 2.73 10.17 24.81
N LEU A 60 2.94 9.20 23.92
CA LEU A 60 3.91 9.28 22.82
C LEU A 60 3.26 9.21 21.43
N ARG A 61 1.96 9.55 21.36
CA ARG A 61 1.22 9.75 20.12
C ARG A 61 1.03 11.25 19.85
N ILE A 62 1.08 11.64 18.59
CA ILE A 62 0.78 12.99 18.14
C ILE A 62 -0.73 13.19 18.18
N VAL A 63 -1.18 14.21 18.91
CA VAL A 63 -2.55 14.72 18.78
C VAL A 63 -2.58 15.66 17.57
N ALA A 64 -3.44 15.37 16.61
CA ALA A 64 -3.59 16.19 15.42
C ALA A 64 -3.94 17.64 15.83
N SER A 65 -3.10 18.59 15.42
CA SER A 65 -3.34 20.01 15.58
C SER A 65 -3.44 20.66 14.20
N PRO A 66 -4.41 21.56 13.97
CA PRO A 66 -4.57 22.25 12.69
C PRO A 66 -3.36 23.12 12.32
N ASP A 67 -2.51 23.47 13.29
CA ASP A 67 -1.33 24.33 13.08
C ASP A 67 -0.10 23.56 12.55
N VAL A 68 -0.17 22.22 12.44
CA VAL A 68 0.96 21.41 11.97
C VAL A 68 1.15 21.59 10.46
N GLN A 69 2.10 22.43 10.09
CA GLN A 69 2.44 22.69 8.69
C GLN A 69 3.15 21.51 8.01
N SER A 70 3.92 20.72 8.76
CA SER A 70 4.64 19.55 8.24
C SER A 70 4.92 18.53 9.35
N GLY A 71 4.85 17.25 9.01
CA GLY A 71 5.05 16.12 9.92
C GLY A 71 5.84 14.99 9.29
N TYR A 72 6.21 14.01 10.11
CA TYR A 72 6.82 12.77 9.63
C TYR A 72 5.77 11.69 9.50
N TYR A 73 5.89 10.93 8.42
CA TYR A 73 4.99 9.84 8.06
C TYR A 73 5.80 8.60 7.70
N ILE A 74 5.13 7.46 7.73
CA ILE A 74 5.57 6.21 7.14
C ILE A 74 4.68 5.98 5.92
N VAL A 75 5.30 5.71 4.79
CA VAL A 75 4.63 5.32 3.54
C VAL A 75 5.11 3.94 3.17
N GLN A 76 4.18 2.99 3.07
CA GLN A 76 4.45 1.63 2.61
C GLN A 76 3.93 1.49 1.18
N PHE A 77 4.75 0.98 0.28
CA PHE A 77 4.39 0.72 -1.10
C PHE A 77 3.83 -0.69 -1.27
N VAL A 78 3.06 -0.92 -2.35
CA VAL A 78 2.42 -2.20 -2.66
C VAL A 78 3.39 -3.33 -2.99
N GLY A 79 4.66 -3.01 -3.28
CA GLY A 79 5.67 -3.98 -3.67
C GLY A 79 7.08 -3.38 -3.68
N VAL A 80 8.01 -4.07 -4.35
CA VAL A 80 9.39 -3.61 -4.52
C VAL A 80 9.39 -2.21 -5.11
N VAL A 81 10.04 -1.27 -4.41
CA VAL A 81 9.93 0.16 -4.74
C VAL A 81 10.76 0.50 -5.97
N GLU A 82 10.07 1.02 -6.98
CA GLU A 82 10.67 1.54 -8.21
C GLU A 82 11.06 3.02 -8.04
N PRO A 83 12.16 3.50 -8.66
CA PRO A 83 12.56 4.90 -8.61
C PRO A 83 11.45 5.88 -9.02
N GLU A 84 10.62 5.50 -9.98
CA GLU A 84 9.49 6.28 -10.49
C GLU A 84 8.45 6.56 -9.40
N TRP A 85 8.24 5.62 -8.47
CA TRP A 85 7.27 5.80 -7.38
C TRP A 85 7.78 6.81 -6.34
N LEU A 86 9.10 6.85 -6.12
CA LEU A 86 9.72 7.87 -5.28
C LEU A 86 9.66 9.26 -5.94
N ASN A 87 9.77 9.34 -7.26
CA ASN A 87 9.60 10.59 -7.99
C ASN A 87 8.15 11.09 -7.89
N LEU A 88 7.14 10.21 -8.01
CA LEU A 88 5.72 10.58 -7.81
C LEU A 88 5.47 11.18 -6.42
N MET A 89 6.11 10.63 -5.38
CA MET A 89 6.07 11.18 -4.03
C MET A 89 6.69 12.59 -3.96
N ALA A 90 7.86 12.76 -4.56
CA ALA A 90 8.56 14.05 -4.60
C ALA A 90 7.74 15.11 -5.35
N ASP A 91 7.13 14.75 -6.49
CA ASP A 91 6.28 15.63 -7.29
C ASP A 91 5.00 16.04 -6.55
N ALA A 92 4.46 15.17 -5.68
CA ALA A 92 3.37 15.51 -4.77
C ALA A 92 3.80 16.44 -3.61
N GLY A 93 5.10 16.76 -3.49
CA GLY A 93 5.66 17.62 -2.45
C GLY A 93 6.09 16.89 -1.19
N ALA A 94 6.30 15.57 -1.27
CA ALA A 94 6.82 14.77 -0.16
C ALA A 94 8.35 14.63 -0.21
N GLU A 95 9.00 14.76 0.94
CA GLU A 95 10.45 14.56 1.07
C GLU A 95 10.73 13.16 1.63
N VAL A 96 11.29 12.26 0.80
CA VAL A 96 11.65 10.91 1.21
C VAL A 96 12.98 10.93 1.97
N LEU A 97 13.01 10.43 3.21
CA LEU A 97 14.14 10.63 4.12
C LEU A 97 14.96 9.36 4.38
N ALA A 98 14.29 8.25 4.67
CA ALA A 98 14.97 7.02 5.07
C ALA A 98 14.13 5.79 4.72
N TYR A 99 14.80 4.73 4.32
CA TYR A 99 14.18 3.42 4.13
C TYR A 99 13.81 2.79 5.48
N ILE A 100 12.65 2.15 5.51
CA ILE A 100 12.18 1.26 6.56
C ILE A 100 11.97 -0.11 5.89
N PRO A 101 12.38 -1.24 6.51
CA PRO A 101 12.21 -2.56 5.92
C PRO A 101 10.79 -2.83 5.41
N GLU A 102 10.71 -3.70 4.40
CA GLU A 102 9.47 -4.14 3.76
C GLU A 102 8.74 -3.06 2.95
N ASN A 103 9.48 -2.45 2.01
CA ASN A 103 8.98 -1.46 1.04
C ASN A 103 8.38 -0.22 1.70
N ALA A 104 8.90 0.19 2.85
CA ALA A 104 8.43 1.36 3.58
C ALA A 104 9.48 2.46 3.62
N PHE A 105 9.03 3.70 3.76
CA PHE A 105 9.89 4.86 3.87
C PHE A 105 9.38 5.83 4.92
N LYS A 106 10.32 6.43 5.66
CA LYS A 106 10.07 7.64 6.45
C LYS A 106 10.06 8.83 5.52
N VAL A 107 9.00 9.62 5.58
CA VAL A 107 8.72 10.74 4.68
C VAL A 107 8.38 11.97 5.51
N ARG A 108 8.82 13.16 5.08
CA ARG A 108 8.32 14.44 5.60
C ARG A 108 7.37 15.06 4.59
N MET A 109 6.18 15.42 5.03
CA MET A 109 5.16 16.04 4.18
C MET A 109 4.12 16.79 5.00
N THR A 110 3.25 17.56 4.33
CA THR A 110 2.10 18.21 4.98
C THR A 110 0.93 17.21 5.09
N PRO A 111 -0.07 17.45 5.96
CA PRO A 111 -1.26 16.60 6.03
C PRO A 111 -2.03 16.52 4.70
N ALA A 112 -2.07 17.60 3.93
CA ALA A 112 -2.73 17.64 2.63
C ALA A 112 -2.00 16.75 1.60
N VAL A 113 -0.66 16.79 1.59
CA VAL A 113 0.15 15.91 0.74
C VAL A 113 0.00 14.45 1.18
N ALA A 114 -0.04 14.17 2.48
CA ALA A 114 -0.26 12.81 2.98
C ALA A 114 -1.60 12.22 2.47
N GLN A 115 -2.67 13.03 2.45
CA GLN A 115 -3.96 12.61 1.89
C GLN A 115 -3.87 12.29 0.39
N GLN A 116 -3.13 13.09 -0.39
CA GLN A 116 -2.91 12.83 -1.81
C GLN A 116 -2.12 11.54 -2.04
N VAL A 117 -1.05 11.36 -1.26
CA VAL A 117 -0.19 10.17 -1.31
C VAL A 117 -0.98 8.89 -1.01
N THR A 118 -1.91 8.92 -0.04
CA THR A 118 -2.77 7.77 0.27
C THR A 118 -3.62 7.30 -0.93
N GLN A 119 -3.88 8.18 -1.91
CA GLN A 119 -4.66 7.83 -3.10
C GLN A 119 -3.84 7.26 -4.25
N LEU A 120 -2.50 7.21 -4.14
CA LEU A 120 -1.65 6.66 -5.20
C LEU A 120 -1.77 5.13 -5.23
N GLU A 121 -1.99 4.55 -6.42
CA GLU A 121 -2.15 3.09 -6.59
C GLU A 121 -0.91 2.29 -6.15
N VAL A 122 0.26 2.92 -6.17
CA VAL A 122 1.53 2.32 -5.74
C VAL A 122 1.71 2.32 -4.22
N VAL A 123 0.84 3.00 -3.46
CA VAL A 123 0.90 3.12 -2.01
C VAL A 123 -0.08 2.14 -1.36
N ALA A 124 0.44 1.29 -0.49
CA ALA A 124 -0.35 0.34 0.29
C ALA A 124 -0.88 0.98 1.59
N TRP A 125 -0.09 1.84 2.23
CA TRP A 125 -0.46 2.44 3.51
C TRP A 125 0.29 3.73 3.80
N VAL A 126 -0.36 4.66 4.51
CA VAL A 126 0.23 5.89 5.05
C VAL A 126 -0.17 6.03 6.51
N GLY A 127 0.79 6.31 7.38
CA GLY A 127 0.52 6.64 8.78
C GLY A 127 1.53 7.62 9.36
N ILE A 128 1.19 8.18 10.51
CA ILE A 128 2.05 9.15 11.21
C ILE A 128 3.25 8.40 11.79
N PHE A 129 4.43 8.99 11.63
CA PHE A 129 5.64 8.52 12.30
C PHE A 129 5.66 9.09 13.73
N GLU A 130 5.07 8.33 14.65
CA GLU A 130 4.88 8.73 16.04
C GLU A 130 6.21 8.93 16.80
N PRO A 131 6.25 9.84 17.80
CA PRO A 131 7.40 10.02 18.70
C PRO A 131 7.89 8.71 19.33
N ALA A 132 6.97 7.81 19.69
CA ALA A 132 7.28 6.48 20.23
C ALA A 132 8.27 5.69 19.37
N PHE A 133 8.21 5.82 18.04
CA PHE A 133 9.10 5.10 17.13
C PHE A 133 10.55 5.58 17.15
N LYS A 134 10.84 6.74 17.76
CA LYS A 134 12.20 7.29 17.91
C LYS A 134 12.91 6.76 19.14
N ILE A 135 12.18 6.17 20.08
CA ILE A 135 12.72 5.72 21.36
C ILE A 135 13.19 4.28 21.21
N SER A 136 14.44 4.02 21.60
CA SER A 136 14.97 2.66 21.64
C SER A 136 14.19 1.82 22.66
N PRO A 137 13.85 0.56 22.36
CA PRO A 137 13.20 -0.33 23.33
C PRO A 137 14.05 -0.62 24.58
N SER A 138 15.36 -0.33 24.53
CA SER A 138 16.25 -0.43 25.71
C SER A 138 16.10 0.72 26.71
N ILE A 139 15.35 1.77 26.37
CA ILE A 139 15.09 2.91 27.26
C ILE A 139 13.84 2.59 28.08
N ASN A 140 14.01 2.48 29.40
CA ASN A 140 12.89 2.37 30.31
C ASN A 140 12.24 3.76 30.49
N LEU A 141 10.98 3.89 30.08
CA LEU A 141 10.19 5.12 30.17
C LEU A 141 9.40 5.25 31.49
N GLU A 142 9.32 4.17 32.27
CA GLU A 142 8.58 4.11 33.54
C GLU A 142 9.41 4.61 34.74
N GLU A 143 10.73 4.64 34.61
CA GLU A 143 11.60 5.20 35.65
C GLU A 143 11.91 6.68 35.36
N PRO A 144 11.59 7.61 36.27
CA PRO A 144 11.97 9.02 36.17
C PRO A 144 13.48 9.19 36.43
N GLY A 145 14.30 8.68 35.52
CA GLY A 145 15.74 8.87 35.48
C GLY A 145 16.12 9.83 34.35
N LEU A 146 17.07 10.73 34.61
CA LEU A 146 17.65 11.58 33.55
C LEU A 146 18.32 10.70 32.49
N LEU A 147 17.83 10.76 31.25
CA LEU A 147 18.45 10.06 30.13
C LEU A 147 19.80 10.71 29.82
N ARG A 148 20.89 9.92 29.94
CA ARG A 148 22.23 10.38 29.57
C ARG A 148 22.38 10.34 28.05
N ILE A 149 22.39 11.51 27.42
CA ILE A 149 22.71 11.66 26.00
C ILE A 149 24.22 11.52 25.85
N LEU A 150 24.68 10.47 25.16
CA LEU A 150 26.07 10.36 24.73
C LEU A 150 26.22 11.21 23.48
N VAL A 151 26.91 12.35 23.61
CA VAL A 151 27.33 13.22 22.50
C VAL A 151 28.75 12.87 22.13
#